data_AF-A0A383A0C2-F1
#
_entry.id   AF-A0A383A0C2-F1
#
_cell.length_a   1.000
_cell.length_b   1.000
_cell.length_c   1.000
_cell.angle_alpha   90.00
_cell.angle_beta   90.00
_cell.angle_gamma   90.00
#
_symmetry.space_group_name_H-M   'P 1'
#
loop_
_entity.id
_entity.type
_entity.pdbx_description
1 polymer ?
#
loop_
_entity_poly.entity_id
_entity_poly.type
_entity_poly.pdbx_seq_one_letter_code
_entity_poly.pdbx_strand_id
1 'polypeptide(L)'
;MLATFKYLDFLIESLNLVTMRLPNSPELDTFGLLLPVGISFYTFQTMSYTIDIYRGNGKPYERFTDFACYASFFPQLVAGPIVRSHQFIGQIEEPRDFSKSRFRLGLTLIVYGLAKKVVIADNVALHVNAIFAEGAQLDNTALVWWGALCFGIQIYCDFSGYTDIALGSAHLLGIELPENFKTPYAATSPREFWRRWHISLSTWLRDYLYIPLGGSRHGARALAIALMVTMMLGGLWHGASWNFVIWGFLHGIL
;
A
#
# COMPACT_ATOMS: atom_id res chain seq x y z
N MET A 1 0.87 -0.35 -17.64
CA MET A 1 -0.44 -0.34 -16.96
C MET A 1 -0.55 0.79 -15.94
N LEU A 2 0.23 0.83 -14.86
CA LEU A 2 0.16 1.94 -13.88
C LEU A 2 0.45 3.32 -14.47
N ALA A 3 1.48 3.44 -15.30
CA ALA A 3 1.81 4.70 -16.00
C ALA A 3 0.61 5.28 -16.77
N THR A 4 -0.23 4.42 -17.35
CA THR A 4 -1.40 4.82 -18.14
C THR A 4 -2.62 5.06 -17.26
N PHE A 5 -3.06 4.04 -16.50
CA PHE A 5 -4.34 4.10 -15.76
C PHE A 5 -4.27 4.91 -14.46
N LYS A 6 -3.09 5.10 -13.89
CA LYS A 6 -2.93 5.76 -12.59
C LYS A 6 -2.23 7.11 -12.68
N TYR A 7 -1.24 7.24 -13.56
CA TYR A 7 -0.34 8.40 -13.56
C TYR A 7 -0.46 9.31 -14.79
N LEU A 8 -1.16 8.89 -15.86
CA LEU A 8 -1.22 9.68 -17.10
C LEU A 8 -1.89 11.04 -16.87
N ASP A 9 -3.07 11.06 -16.26
CA ASP A 9 -3.80 12.30 -16.01
C ASP A 9 -3.02 13.21 -15.05
N PHE A 10 -2.37 12.66 -14.02
CA PHE A 10 -1.48 13.43 -13.14
C PHE A 10 -0.28 14.06 -13.88
N LEU A 11 0.30 13.34 -14.86
CA LEU A 11 1.38 13.87 -15.69
C LEU A 11 0.88 14.98 -16.62
N ILE A 12 -0.31 14.82 -17.20
CA ILE A 12 -0.96 15.83 -18.04
C ILE A 12 -1.24 17.10 -17.21
N GLU A 13 -1.87 16.95 -16.04
CA GLU A 13 -2.15 18.07 -15.12
C GLU A 13 -0.86 18.78 -14.68
N SER A 14 0.20 18.02 -14.36
CA SER A 14 1.50 18.58 -13.99
C SER A 14 2.16 19.32 -15.15
N LEU A 15 1.99 18.84 -16.39
CA LEU A 15 2.50 19.51 -17.58
C LEU A 15 1.72 20.79 -17.87
N ASN A 16 0.38 20.76 -17.76
CA ASN A 16 -0.47 21.94 -17.92
C ASN A 16 -0.11 23.03 -16.90
N LEU A 17 0.13 22.66 -15.63
CA LEU A 17 0.51 23.60 -14.56
C LEU A 17 1.80 24.39 -14.86
N VAL A 18 2.70 23.82 -15.66
CA VAL A 18 3.96 24.45 -16.09
C VAL A 18 3.79 25.18 -17.42
N THR A 19 3.22 24.51 -18.42
CA THR A 19 3.13 25.02 -19.80
C THR A 19 2.12 26.16 -19.93
N MET A 20 1.01 26.15 -19.20
CA MET A 20 0.04 27.26 -19.19
C MET A 20 0.60 28.56 -18.61
N ARG A 21 1.78 28.54 -17.98
CA ARG A 21 2.50 29.78 -17.58
C ARG A 21 3.15 30.49 -18.77
N LEU A 22 3.29 29.80 -19.91
CA LEU A 22 3.82 30.35 -21.15
C LEU A 22 2.67 30.83 -22.06
N PRO A 23 2.78 32.01 -22.69
CA PRO A 23 1.77 32.49 -23.64
C PRO A 23 1.54 31.50 -24.79
N ASN A 24 0.29 31.30 -25.18
CA ASN A 24 -0.16 30.44 -26.30
C ASN A 24 0.12 28.93 -26.16
N SER A 25 0.32 28.43 -24.95
CA SER A 25 0.43 26.98 -24.75
C SER A 25 -0.96 26.31 -24.80
N PRO A 26 -1.13 25.22 -25.56
CA PRO A 26 -2.37 24.48 -25.56
C PRO A 26 -2.54 23.73 -24.23
N GLU A 27 -3.76 23.77 -23.68
CA GLU A 27 -4.15 22.90 -22.58
C GLU A 27 -4.38 21.49 -23.11
N LEU A 28 -3.78 20.49 -22.48
CA LEU A 28 -4.02 19.10 -22.81
C LEU A 28 -5.15 18.55 -21.95
N ASP A 29 -6.16 17.97 -22.58
CA ASP A 29 -7.26 17.31 -21.86
C ASP A 29 -6.78 16.04 -21.16
N THR A 30 -7.34 15.77 -19.98
CA THR A 30 -7.16 14.47 -19.29
C THR A 30 -8.03 13.41 -19.95
N PHE A 31 -7.61 12.15 -19.83
CA PHE A 31 -8.33 11.02 -20.44
C PHE A 31 -9.43 10.47 -19.53
N GLY A 32 -9.42 10.78 -18.23
CA GLY A 32 -10.44 10.35 -17.28
C GLY A 32 -10.49 8.83 -17.15
N LEU A 33 -9.34 8.17 -17.23
CA LEU A 33 -9.27 6.70 -17.27
C LEU A 33 -9.72 6.12 -15.93
N LEU A 34 -10.71 5.22 -15.97
CA LEU A 34 -11.15 4.47 -14.80
C LEU A 34 -10.00 3.59 -14.27
N LEU A 35 -9.65 3.78 -13.00
CA LEU A 35 -8.63 2.98 -12.32
C LEU A 35 -9.20 1.58 -12.01
N PRO A 36 -8.65 0.49 -12.55
CA PRO A 36 -9.11 -0.85 -12.20
C PRO A 36 -8.84 -1.15 -10.73
N VAL A 37 -9.84 -1.65 -10.01
CA VAL A 37 -9.72 -2.01 -8.60
C VAL A 37 -8.60 -3.05 -8.43
N GLY A 38 -7.71 -2.83 -7.46
CA GLY A 38 -6.60 -3.74 -7.17
C GLY A 38 -5.40 -3.66 -8.12
N ILE A 39 -5.41 -2.77 -9.13
CA ILE A 39 -4.30 -2.64 -10.12
C ILE A 39 -2.92 -2.47 -9.51
N SER A 40 -2.85 -1.72 -8.43
CA SER A 40 -1.57 -1.50 -7.74
C SER A 40 -1.05 -2.78 -7.08
N PHE A 41 -1.93 -3.60 -6.50
CA PHE A 41 -1.57 -4.83 -5.78
C PHE A 41 -1.16 -5.94 -6.73
N TYR A 42 -2.00 -6.28 -7.73
CA TYR A 42 -1.64 -7.34 -8.66
C TYR A 42 -0.43 -6.98 -9.52
N THR A 43 -0.20 -5.69 -9.83
CA THR A 43 1.02 -5.25 -10.53
C THR A 43 2.25 -5.53 -9.68
N PHE A 44 2.25 -5.18 -8.39
CA PHE A 44 3.39 -5.45 -7.51
C PHE A 44 3.63 -6.94 -7.28
N GLN A 45 2.55 -7.71 -7.11
CA GLN A 45 2.61 -9.16 -6.91
C GLN A 45 3.18 -9.89 -8.14
N THR A 46 2.72 -9.53 -9.34
CA THR A 46 3.22 -10.11 -10.60
C THR A 46 4.63 -9.64 -10.94
N MET A 47 4.95 -8.37 -10.69
CA MET A 47 6.32 -7.86 -10.83
C MET A 47 7.29 -8.60 -9.90
N SER A 48 6.94 -8.77 -8.61
CA SER A 48 7.81 -9.53 -7.69
C SER A 48 8.03 -10.96 -8.15
N TYR A 49 7.00 -11.62 -8.68
CA TYR A 49 7.12 -12.98 -9.22
C TYR A 49 8.12 -13.04 -10.38
N THR A 50 7.98 -12.17 -11.38
CA THR A 50 8.88 -12.14 -12.54
C THR A 50 10.32 -11.78 -12.14
N ILE A 51 10.49 -10.78 -11.26
CA ILE A 51 11.82 -10.33 -10.80
C ILE A 51 12.51 -11.43 -9.98
N ASP A 52 11.78 -12.10 -9.09
CA ASP A 52 12.35 -13.16 -8.24
C ASP A 52 12.82 -14.35 -9.06
N ILE A 53 12.05 -14.77 -10.07
CA ILE A 53 12.46 -15.82 -11.00
C ILE A 53 13.70 -15.40 -11.78
N TYR A 54 13.71 -14.17 -12.33
CA TYR A 54 14.85 -13.63 -13.05
C TYR A 54 16.13 -13.59 -12.20
N ARG A 55 15.99 -13.27 -10.90
CA ARG A 55 17.10 -13.24 -9.94
C ARG A 55 17.48 -14.63 -9.38
N GLY A 56 16.75 -15.69 -9.75
CA GLY A 56 16.97 -17.04 -9.23
C GLY A 56 16.51 -17.26 -7.77
N ASN A 57 15.69 -16.36 -7.23
CA ASN A 57 15.17 -16.41 -5.85
C ASN A 57 13.81 -17.14 -5.72
N GLY A 58 13.40 -17.89 -6.74
CA GLY A 58 12.15 -18.61 -6.76
C GLY A 58 12.00 -19.50 -7.99
N LYS A 59 11.03 -20.40 -7.94
CA LYS A 59 10.65 -21.26 -9.08
C LYS A 59 9.37 -20.72 -9.72
N PRO A 60 9.23 -20.81 -11.05
CA PRO A 60 7.96 -20.54 -11.71
C PRO A 60 6.93 -21.60 -11.32
N TYR A 61 5.64 -21.21 -11.29
CA TYR A 61 4.54 -22.16 -11.23
C TYR A 61 4.55 -23.06 -12.46
N GLU A 62 4.36 -24.37 -12.26
CA GLU A 62 4.31 -25.34 -13.36
C GLU A 62 3.00 -25.25 -14.16
N ARG A 63 1.90 -24.88 -13.49
CA ARG A 63 0.56 -24.79 -14.08
C ARG A 63 0.07 -23.35 -14.10
N PHE A 64 -0.54 -22.95 -15.21
CA PHE A 64 -1.16 -21.63 -15.33
C PHE A 64 -2.28 -21.40 -14.31
N THR A 65 -3.03 -22.45 -13.94
CA THR A 65 -4.09 -22.38 -12.93
C THR A 65 -3.57 -21.98 -11.55
N ASP A 66 -2.38 -22.47 -11.19
CA ASP A 66 -1.78 -22.20 -9.89
C ASP A 66 -1.25 -20.76 -9.84
N PHE A 67 -0.63 -20.32 -10.93
CA PHE A 67 -0.28 -18.92 -11.13
C PHE A 67 -1.50 -18.00 -11.12
N ALA A 68 -2.59 -18.37 -11.81
CA ALA A 68 -3.82 -17.59 -11.84
C ALA A 68 -4.42 -17.48 -10.42
N CYS A 69 -4.47 -18.58 -9.67
CA CYS A 69 -4.92 -18.59 -8.28
C CYS A 69 -4.08 -17.65 -7.40
N TYR A 70 -2.75 -17.66 -7.56
CA TYR A 70 -1.85 -16.71 -6.89
C TYR A 70 -2.19 -15.26 -7.28
N ALA A 71 -2.20 -14.94 -8.57
CA ALA A 71 -2.37 -13.59 -9.08
C ALA A 71 -3.77 -13.01 -8.80
N SER A 72 -4.80 -13.86 -8.71
CA SER A 72 -6.19 -13.47 -8.50
C SER A 72 -6.73 -13.85 -7.12
N PHE A 73 -5.87 -14.07 -6.12
CA PHE A 73 -6.30 -14.44 -4.77
C PHE A 73 -7.11 -13.29 -4.14
N PHE A 74 -8.43 -13.39 -4.22
CA PHE A 74 -9.35 -12.27 -3.92
C PHE A 74 -9.28 -11.74 -2.49
N PRO A 75 -8.98 -12.52 -1.42
CA PRO A 75 -8.99 -12.01 -0.05
C PRO A 75 -8.08 -10.79 0.16
N GLN A 76 -6.96 -10.70 -0.57
CA GLN A 76 -5.99 -9.62 -0.41
C GLN A 76 -6.04 -8.55 -1.51
N LEU A 77 -6.78 -8.78 -2.60
CA LEU A 77 -6.54 -8.10 -3.88
C LEU A 77 -6.80 -6.58 -3.86
N VAL A 78 -7.64 -6.12 -2.94
CA VAL A 78 -8.01 -4.69 -2.82
C VAL A 78 -7.18 -3.96 -1.76
N ALA A 79 -6.99 -4.56 -0.59
CA ALA A 79 -6.42 -3.90 0.58
C ALA A 79 -5.70 -4.87 1.55
N GLY A 80 -5.32 -6.06 1.08
CA GLY A 80 -4.57 -7.02 1.88
C GLY A 80 -3.05 -6.87 1.72
N PRO A 81 -2.28 -7.77 2.35
CA PRO A 81 -0.82 -7.78 2.23
C PRO A 81 -0.36 -8.03 0.78
N ILE A 82 0.70 -7.36 0.36
CA ILE A 82 1.40 -7.68 -0.90
C ILE A 82 2.22 -8.97 -0.68
N VAL A 83 1.68 -10.10 -1.09
CA VAL A 83 2.36 -11.40 -0.97
C VAL A 83 3.40 -11.62 -2.05
N ARG A 84 4.40 -12.44 -1.71
CA ARG A 84 5.37 -12.97 -2.67
C ARG A 84 5.05 -14.41 -3.04
N SER A 85 5.38 -14.79 -4.26
CA SER A 85 5.13 -16.13 -4.77
C SER A 85 5.74 -17.22 -3.89
N HIS A 86 6.96 -17.03 -3.38
CA HIS A 86 7.61 -18.03 -2.53
C HIS A 86 6.88 -18.29 -1.21
N GLN A 87 6.04 -17.36 -0.72
CA GLN A 87 5.20 -17.56 0.47
C GLN A 87 3.90 -18.32 0.14
N PHE A 88 3.53 -18.36 -1.14
CA PHE A 88 2.22 -18.74 -1.62
C PHE A 88 2.23 -20.04 -2.41
N ILE A 89 3.34 -20.35 -3.09
CA ILE A 89 3.46 -21.46 -4.03
C ILE A 89 3.13 -22.81 -3.37
N GLY A 90 3.79 -23.15 -2.26
CA GLY A 90 3.47 -24.36 -1.50
C GLY A 90 2.07 -24.34 -0.89
N GLN A 91 1.50 -23.14 -0.68
CA GLN A 91 0.13 -23.00 -0.20
C GLN A 91 -0.93 -23.31 -1.24
N ILE A 92 -0.62 -23.08 -2.52
CA ILE A 92 -1.51 -23.35 -3.65
C ILE A 92 -1.33 -24.78 -4.18
N GLU A 93 -0.09 -25.27 -4.24
CA GLU A 93 0.22 -26.55 -4.88
C GLU A 93 -0.23 -27.76 -4.04
N GLU A 94 -0.27 -27.60 -2.71
CA GLU A 94 -0.65 -28.68 -1.79
C GLU A 94 -2.14 -28.61 -1.41
N PRO A 95 -2.86 -29.75 -1.40
CA PRO A 95 -4.24 -29.80 -0.94
C PRO A 95 -4.34 -29.36 0.52
N ARG A 96 -5.45 -28.69 0.86
CA ARG A 96 -5.67 -28.07 2.16
C ARG A 96 -6.72 -28.84 2.95
N ASP A 97 -6.35 -29.26 4.16
CA ASP A 97 -7.30 -29.86 5.10
C ASP A 97 -8.03 -28.80 5.90
N PHE A 98 -9.29 -29.08 6.21
CA PHE A 98 -10.07 -28.24 7.11
C PHE A 98 -9.50 -28.27 8.52
N SER A 99 -9.20 -27.09 9.06
CA SER A 99 -8.72 -26.93 10.44
C SER A 99 -9.71 -26.10 11.27
N LYS A 100 -10.23 -26.71 12.34
CA LYS A 100 -11.12 -26.02 13.29
C LYS A 100 -10.44 -24.82 13.95
N SER A 101 -9.12 -24.88 14.19
CA SER A 101 -8.38 -23.77 14.77
C SER A 101 -8.23 -22.62 13.78
N ARG A 102 -7.90 -22.90 12.51
CA ARG A 102 -7.85 -21.89 11.44
C ARG A 102 -9.21 -21.25 11.21
N PHE A 103 -10.29 -22.04 11.22
CA PHE A 103 -11.65 -21.52 11.07
C PHE A 103 -12.00 -20.52 12.18
N ARG A 104 -11.74 -20.87 13.45
CA ARG A 104 -11.98 -19.97 14.59
C ARG A 104 -11.14 -18.71 14.51
N LEU A 105 -9.86 -18.84 14.19
CA LEU A 105 -8.97 -17.70 14.00
C LEU A 105 -9.46 -16.78 12.87
N GLY A 106 -9.86 -17.36 11.74
CA GLY A 106 -10.37 -16.63 10.59
C GLY A 106 -11.61 -15.81 10.94
N LEU A 107 -12.56 -16.41 11.64
CA LEU A 107 -13.75 -15.71 12.11
C LEU A 107 -13.41 -14.59 13.11
N THR A 108 -12.52 -14.85 14.07
CA THR A 108 -12.06 -13.84 15.04
C THR A 108 -11.44 -12.63 14.35
N LEU A 109 -10.56 -12.85 13.37
CA LEU A 109 -9.92 -11.78 12.61
C LEU A 109 -10.93 -10.97 11.80
N ILE A 110 -11.92 -11.62 11.17
CA ILE A 110 -12.98 -10.92 10.44
C ILE A 110 -13.80 -10.04 11.39
N VAL A 111 -14.24 -10.58 12.54
CA VAL A 111 -15.03 -9.81 13.51
C VAL A 111 -14.21 -8.63 14.07
N TYR A 112 -12.94 -8.85 14.41
CA TYR A 112 -12.07 -7.81 14.92
C TYR A 112 -11.80 -6.72 13.86
N GLY A 113 -11.57 -7.12 12.61
CA GLY A 113 -11.39 -6.21 11.50
C GLY A 113 -12.64 -5.37 11.22
N LEU A 114 -13.83 -5.98 11.26
CA LEU A 114 -15.12 -5.27 11.15
C LEU A 114 -15.32 -4.28 12.30
N ALA A 115 -14.97 -4.66 13.53
CA ALA A 115 -15.05 -3.74 14.66
C ALA A 115 -14.12 -2.52 14.48
N LYS A 116 -12.86 -2.73 14.09
CA LYS A 116 -11.94 -1.63 13.80
C LYS A 116 -12.45 -0.71 12.69
N LYS A 117 -13.02 -1.28 11.63
CA LYS A 117 -13.55 -0.52 10.48
C LYS A 117 -14.81 0.26 10.87
N VAL A 118 -15.87 -0.45 11.25
CA VAL A 118 -17.23 0.10 11.38
C VAL A 118 -17.39 0.86 12.70
N VAL A 119 -16.82 0.36 13.79
CA VAL A 119 -17.00 0.98 15.12
C VAL A 119 -16.02 2.12 15.32
N ILE A 120 -14.75 1.96 14.91
CA ILE A 120 -13.71 2.97 15.18
C ILE A 120 -13.52 3.88 13.97
N ALA A 121 -13.04 3.34 12.84
CA ALA A 121 -12.59 4.15 11.72
C ALA A 121 -13.71 5.02 11.12
N ASP A 122 -14.89 4.43 10.88
CA ASP A 122 -16.00 5.15 10.24
C ASP A 122 -16.58 6.25 11.15
N ASN A 123 -16.60 6.05 12.48
CA ASN A 123 -17.04 7.08 13.42
C ASN A 123 -16.00 8.21 13.56
N VAL A 124 -14.72 7.88 13.63
CA VAL A 124 -13.64 8.88 13.70
C VAL A 124 -13.54 9.68 12.38
N ALA A 125 -13.83 9.05 11.24
CA ALA A 125 -13.85 9.70 9.94
C ALA A 125 -14.84 10.87 9.87
N LEU A 126 -15.94 10.84 10.63
CA LEU A 126 -16.89 11.96 10.69
C LEU A 126 -16.22 13.25 11.16
N HIS A 127 -15.32 13.17 12.14
CA HIS A 127 -14.55 14.32 12.62
C HIS A 127 -13.55 14.80 11.56
N VAL A 128 -12.84 13.87 10.92
CA VAL A 128 -11.85 14.19 9.89
C VAL A 128 -12.51 14.90 8.72
N ASN A 129 -13.62 14.35 8.22
CA ASN A 129 -14.35 14.90 7.08
C ASN A 129 -14.95 16.27 7.40
N ALA A 130 -15.42 16.49 8.64
CA ALA A 130 -15.95 17.80 9.05
C ALA A 130 -14.85 18.87 9.17
N ILE A 131 -13.65 18.50 9.63
CA ILE A 131 -12.56 19.45 9.89
C ILE A 131 -11.78 19.78 8.60
N PHE A 132 -11.53 18.78 7.75
CA PHE A 132 -10.77 18.93 6.51
C PHE A 132 -11.68 18.96 5.27
N ALA A 133 -12.93 19.42 5.42
CA ALA A 133 -13.82 19.64 4.30
C ALA A 133 -13.21 20.65 3.31
N GLU A 134 -13.43 20.44 2.02
CA GLU A 134 -12.92 21.33 0.98
C GLU A 134 -13.46 22.77 1.17
N GLY A 135 -12.56 23.75 1.11
CA GLY A 135 -12.90 25.17 1.33
C GLY A 135 -13.06 25.58 2.80
N ALA A 136 -12.89 24.67 3.77
CA ALA A 136 -12.92 25.02 5.19
C ALA A 136 -11.72 25.91 5.56
N GLN A 137 -11.99 26.98 6.31
CA GLN A 137 -10.94 27.82 6.88
C GLN A 137 -10.27 27.08 8.05
N LEU A 138 -8.95 26.84 7.95
CA LEU A 138 -8.16 26.11 8.94
C LEU A 138 -7.57 27.04 10.01
N ASP A 139 -8.36 28.01 10.46
CA ASP A 139 -7.89 29.09 11.34
C ASP A 139 -7.73 28.63 12.80
N ASN A 140 -8.48 27.60 13.20
CA ASN A 140 -8.41 27.03 14.54
C ASN A 140 -7.38 25.90 14.62
N THR A 141 -6.18 26.22 15.08
CA THR A 141 -5.06 25.27 15.21
C THR A 141 -5.39 24.06 16.08
N ALA A 142 -6.20 24.22 17.14
CA ALA A 142 -6.57 23.11 18.02
C ALA A 142 -7.46 22.09 17.30
N LEU A 143 -8.40 22.57 16.47
CA LEU A 143 -9.23 21.70 15.64
C LEU A 143 -8.40 20.99 14.56
N VAL A 144 -7.42 21.66 13.96
CA VAL A 144 -6.51 21.04 12.98
C VAL A 144 -5.73 19.88 13.61
N TRP A 145 -5.17 20.07 14.81
CA TRP A 145 -4.47 18.99 15.53
C TRP A 145 -5.40 17.84 15.92
N TRP A 146 -6.61 18.14 16.36
CA TRP A 146 -7.63 17.13 16.63
C TRP A 146 -7.98 16.32 15.38
N GLY A 147 -8.18 17.00 14.24
CA GLY A 147 -8.41 16.37 12.95
C GLY A 147 -7.25 15.48 12.52
N ALA A 148 -6.00 15.94 12.69
CA ALA A 148 -4.82 15.14 12.35
C ALA A 148 -4.69 13.88 13.21
N LEU A 149 -4.98 13.98 14.52
CA LEU A 149 -5.02 12.82 15.42
C LEU A 149 -6.12 11.83 15.00
N CYS A 150 -7.34 12.34 14.74
CA CYS A 150 -8.46 11.54 14.25
C CYS A 150 -8.11 10.84 12.94
N PHE A 151 -7.46 11.54 12.00
CA PHE A 151 -7.02 10.96 10.73
C PHE A 151 -6.01 9.82 10.94
N GLY A 152 -5.07 9.97 11.87
CA GLY A 152 -4.15 8.90 12.24
C GLY A 152 -4.86 7.65 12.78
N ILE A 153 -5.85 7.82 13.64
CA ILE A 153 -6.66 6.69 14.15
C ILE A 153 -7.48 6.07 13.02
N GLN A 154 -8.16 6.90 12.23
CA GLN A 154 -8.98 6.48 11.10
C GLN A 154 -8.17 5.63 10.13
N ILE A 155 -7.06 6.15 9.59
CA ILE A 155 -6.28 5.45 8.56
C ILE A 155 -5.72 4.12 9.08
N TYR A 156 -5.32 4.05 10.35
CA TYR A 156 -4.85 2.80 10.95
C TYR A 156 -5.97 1.78 11.15
N CYS A 157 -7.08 2.18 11.77
CA CYS A 157 -8.18 1.27 12.05
C CYS A 157 -8.88 0.82 10.78
N ASP A 158 -9.00 1.69 9.78
CA ASP A 158 -9.53 1.38 8.46
C ASP A 158 -8.66 0.33 7.78
N PHE A 159 -7.37 0.64 7.61
CA PHE A 159 -6.48 -0.21 6.82
C PHE A 159 -6.13 -1.52 7.53
N SER A 160 -5.83 -1.46 8.83
CA SER A 160 -5.61 -2.68 9.61
C SER A 160 -6.90 -3.49 9.77
N GLY A 161 -8.07 -2.85 9.74
CA GLY A 161 -9.37 -3.53 9.71
C GLY A 161 -9.55 -4.38 8.46
N TYR A 162 -9.33 -3.78 7.29
CA TYR A 162 -9.34 -4.51 6.02
C TYR A 162 -8.28 -5.61 5.95
N THR A 163 -7.09 -5.35 6.47
CA THR A 163 -6.04 -6.38 6.54
C THR A 163 -6.51 -7.58 7.37
N ASP A 164 -7.09 -7.37 8.55
CA ASP A 164 -7.55 -8.48 9.39
C ASP A 164 -8.69 -9.27 8.75
N ILE A 165 -9.61 -8.59 8.05
CA ILE A 165 -10.65 -9.25 7.25
C ILE A 165 -10.02 -10.11 6.14
N ALA A 166 -8.99 -9.60 5.46
CA ALA A 166 -8.25 -10.32 4.42
C ALA A 166 -7.52 -11.55 4.99
N LEU A 167 -6.78 -11.39 6.09
CA LEU A 167 -6.10 -12.48 6.80
C LEU A 167 -7.11 -13.54 7.25
N GLY A 168 -8.23 -13.10 7.84
CA GLY A 168 -9.26 -13.98 8.34
C GLY A 168 -9.93 -14.77 7.22
N SER A 169 -10.26 -14.11 6.10
CA SER A 169 -10.82 -14.75 4.90
C SER A 169 -9.85 -15.76 4.29
N ALA A 170 -8.54 -15.45 4.26
CA ALA A 170 -7.53 -16.39 3.80
C ALA A 170 -7.46 -17.63 4.70
N HIS A 171 -7.52 -17.47 6.03
CA HIS A 171 -7.55 -18.60 6.97
C HIS A 171 -8.76 -19.51 6.76
N LEU A 172 -9.94 -18.96 6.41
CA LEU A 172 -11.12 -19.77 6.06
C LEU A 172 -10.89 -20.62 4.79
N LEU A 173 -10.05 -20.15 3.87
CA LEU A 173 -9.63 -20.87 2.66
C LEU A 173 -8.38 -21.76 2.88
N GLY A 174 -7.89 -21.86 4.11
CA GLY A 174 -6.70 -22.65 4.44
C GLY A 174 -5.36 -21.98 4.08
N ILE A 175 -5.38 -20.73 3.63
CA ILE A 175 -4.20 -19.94 3.23
C ILE A 175 -3.79 -18.99 4.35
N GLU A 176 -2.48 -18.86 4.54
CA GLU A 176 -1.87 -17.97 5.52
C GLU A 176 -1.19 -16.80 4.83
N LEU A 177 -1.68 -15.60 5.14
CA LEU A 177 -1.17 -14.33 4.64
C LEU A 177 -0.24 -13.69 5.70
N PRO A 178 0.80 -12.95 5.28
CA PRO A 178 1.70 -12.29 6.21
C PRO A 178 1.02 -11.12 6.91
N GLU A 179 1.38 -10.88 8.17
CA GLU A 179 0.92 -9.69 8.91
C GLU A 179 1.36 -8.39 8.22
N ASN A 180 0.47 -7.40 8.16
CA ASN A 180 0.75 -6.11 7.55
C ASN A 180 0.97 -4.99 8.57
N PHE A 181 0.52 -5.18 9.82
CA PHE A 181 0.61 -4.19 10.89
C PHE A 181 1.05 -4.84 12.21
N LYS A 182 1.99 -4.20 12.91
CA LYS A 182 2.52 -4.67 14.19
C LYS A 182 2.70 -3.53 15.19
N THR A 183 1.60 -3.05 15.77
CA THR A 183 1.61 -1.93 16.75
C THR A 183 2.48 -0.74 16.31
N PRO A 184 2.19 -0.13 15.15
CA PRO A 184 3.07 0.88 14.53
C PRO A 184 3.25 2.14 15.37
N TYR A 185 2.20 2.60 16.06
CA TYR A 185 2.29 3.80 16.91
C TYR A 185 3.06 3.61 18.23
N ALA A 186 3.45 2.38 18.55
CA ALA A 186 4.39 2.11 19.64
C ALA A 186 5.86 2.15 19.18
N ALA A 187 6.13 2.55 17.93
CA ALA A 187 7.48 2.71 17.43
C ALA A 187 8.18 3.92 18.07
N THR A 188 9.47 3.76 18.33
CA THR A 188 10.35 4.77 18.94
C THR A 188 11.18 5.53 17.91
N SER A 189 11.12 5.14 16.64
CA SER A 189 11.82 5.81 15.53
C SER A 189 11.06 5.64 14.19
N PRO A 190 11.26 6.52 13.21
CA PRO A 190 10.67 6.38 11.87
C PRO A 190 11.02 5.05 11.19
N ARG A 191 12.27 4.59 11.36
CA ARG A 191 12.72 3.29 10.86
C ARG A 191 11.94 2.13 11.48
N GLU A 192 11.68 2.19 12.78
CA GLU A 192 10.88 1.18 13.46
C GLU A 192 9.40 1.24 13.04
N PHE A 193 8.86 2.44 12.85
CA PHE A 193 7.49 2.64 12.36
C PHE A 193 7.30 1.94 11.01
N TRP A 194 8.20 2.14 10.04
CA TRP A 194 8.14 1.47 8.73
C TRP A 194 8.39 -0.05 8.75
N ARG A 195 8.89 -0.61 9.87
CA ARG A 195 8.96 -2.06 10.08
C ARG A 195 7.68 -2.64 10.69
N ARG A 196 6.74 -1.78 11.08
CA ARG A 196 5.51 -2.13 11.80
C ARG A 196 4.24 -1.63 11.08
N TRP A 197 4.37 -0.68 10.17
CA TRP A 197 3.31 -0.12 9.34
C TRP A 197 3.41 -0.66 7.91
N HIS A 198 2.30 -1.17 7.37
CA HIS A 198 2.19 -1.64 6.00
C HIS A 198 3.40 -2.50 5.54
N ILE A 199 3.73 -3.48 6.37
CA ILE A 199 4.98 -4.27 6.32
C ILE A 199 5.20 -4.90 4.95
N SER A 200 4.15 -5.38 4.31
CA SER A 200 4.26 -6.04 3.00
C SER A 200 4.75 -5.07 1.92
N LEU A 201 4.25 -3.83 1.89
CA LEU A 201 4.77 -2.77 1.00
C LEU A 201 6.18 -2.34 1.40
N SER A 202 6.43 -2.08 2.68
CA SER A 202 7.73 -1.60 3.13
C SER A 202 8.84 -2.59 2.81
N THR A 203 8.56 -3.89 2.93
CA THR A 203 9.50 -4.95 2.52
C THR A 203 9.61 -5.09 1.00
N TRP A 204 8.52 -4.88 0.25
CA TRP A 204 8.55 -4.84 -1.22
C TRP A 204 9.42 -3.68 -1.73
N LEU A 205 9.16 -2.44 -1.27
CA LEU A 205 9.96 -1.27 -1.60
C LEU A 205 11.43 -1.45 -1.21
N ARG A 206 11.68 -2.07 -0.05
CA ARG A 206 13.05 -2.38 0.37
C ARG A 206 13.77 -3.30 -0.63
N ASP A 207 13.13 -4.40 -1.05
CA ASP A 207 13.80 -5.48 -1.79
C ASP A 207 13.85 -5.26 -3.31
N TYR A 208 12.87 -4.53 -3.86
CA TYR A 208 12.76 -4.28 -5.30
C TYR A 208 13.18 -2.88 -5.73
N LEU A 209 13.30 -1.92 -4.79
CA LEU A 209 13.66 -0.54 -5.10
C LEU A 209 14.90 -0.09 -4.32
N TYR A 210 14.82 -0.04 -2.99
CA TYR A 210 15.89 0.49 -2.14
C TYR A 210 17.22 -0.28 -2.26
N ILE A 211 17.20 -1.61 -2.12
CA ILE A 211 18.41 -2.45 -2.21
C ILE A 211 19.05 -2.36 -3.60
N PRO A 212 18.30 -2.50 -4.72
CA PRO A 212 18.86 -2.32 -6.07
C PRO A 212 19.45 -0.93 -6.35
N LEU A 213 18.96 0.12 -5.70
CA LEU A 213 19.52 1.48 -5.81
C LEU A 213 20.82 1.69 -5.01
N GLY A 214 21.36 0.62 -4.39
CA GLY A 214 22.61 0.64 -3.63
C GLY A 214 22.42 0.57 -2.11
N GLY A 215 21.18 0.77 -1.64
CA GLY A 215 20.81 0.72 -0.22
C GLY A 215 21.80 1.44 0.68
N SER A 216 22.26 0.76 1.74
CA SER A 216 23.24 1.32 2.69
C SER A 216 24.71 1.01 2.35
N ARG A 217 25.01 0.41 1.19
CA ARG A 217 26.33 -0.19 0.92
C ARG A 217 27.35 0.77 0.32
N HIS A 218 26.92 1.85 -0.32
CA HIS A 218 27.78 2.75 -1.09
C HIS A 218 27.94 4.15 -0.47
N GLY A 219 27.91 4.22 0.87
CA GLY A 219 28.11 5.46 1.63
C GLY A 219 26.87 6.34 1.74
N ALA A 220 27.02 7.48 2.41
CA ALA A 220 25.91 8.36 2.82
C ALA A 220 25.12 8.95 1.65
N ARG A 221 25.79 9.31 0.54
CA ARG A 221 25.12 9.87 -0.65
C ARG A 221 24.22 8.85 -1.34
N ALA A 222 24.72 7.63 -1.55
CA ALA A 222 23.95 6.54 -2.15
C ALA A 222 22.75 6.16 -1.27
N LEU A 223 22.96 6.11 0.05
CA LEU A 223 21.89 5.90 1.03
C LEU A 223 20.80 6.97 0.91
N ALA A 224 21.17 8.25 0.91
CA ALA A 224 20.23 9.36 0.83
C ALA A 224 19.42 9.33 -0.49
N ILE A 225 20.08 9.08 -1.62
CA ILE A 225 19.41 8.96 -2.92
C ILE A 225 18.47 7.75 -2.93
N ALA A 226 18.93 6.58 -2.46
CA ALA A 226 18.12 5.37 -2.44
C ALA A 226 16.89 5.54 -1.53
N LEU A 227 17.03 6.13 -0.35
CA LEU A 227 15.92 6.43 0.55
C LEU A 227 14.94 7.42 -0.07
N MET A 228 15.44 8.53 -0.60
CA MET A 228 14.61 9.58 -1.17
C MET A 228 13.79 9.07 -2.36
N VAL A 229 14.45 8.40 -3.30
CA VAL A 229 13.76 7.80 -4.46
C VAL A 229 12.75 6.74 -3.99
N THR A 230 13.11 5.91 -3.01
CA THR A 230 12.20 4.88 -2.48
C THR A 230 10.95 5.49 -1.85
N MET A 231 11.10 6.52 -1.02
CA MET A 231 9.97 7.14 -0.32
C MET A 231 9.12 8.02 -1.23
N MET A 232 9.71 8.75 -2.18
CA MET A 232 8.96 9.52 -3.18
C MET A 232 8.15 8.61 -4.11
N LEU A 233 8.74 7.51 -4.60
CA LEU A 233 8.01 6.53 -5.41
C LEU A 233 6.97 5.76 -4.57
N GLY A 234 7.26 5.49 -3.30
CA GLY A 234 6.28 4.97 -2.34
C GLY A 234 5.10 5.93 -2.13
N GLY A 235 5.37 7.23 -2.02
CA GLY A 235 4.37 8.29 -2.00
C GLY A 235 3.49 8.26 -3.25
N LEU A 236 4.09 8.36 -4.44
CA LEU A 236 3.36 8.27 -5.71
C LEU A 236 2.52 6.99 -5.81
N TRP A 237 3.01 5.87 -5.27
CA TRP A 237 2.24 4.65 -5.20
C TRP A 237 0.97 4.78 -4.36
N HIS A 238 0.95 5.59 -3.30
CA HIS A 238 -0.28 5.83 -2.53
C HIS A 238 -1.30 6.68 -3.30
N GLY A 239 -0.86 7.64 -4.12
CA GLY A 239 -1.74 8.37 -5.02
C GLY A 239 -1.03 9.30 -5.98
N ALA A 240 -1.69 9.59 -7.09
CA ALA A 240 -1.19 10.43 -8.18
C ALA A 240 -1.48 11.92 -7.89
N SER A 241 -0.90 12.45 -6.81
CA SER A 241 -1.01 13.87 -6.48
C SER A 241 0.27 14.39 -5.81
N TRP A 242 0.49 15.71 -5.88
CA TRP A 242 1.65 16.35 -5.27
C TRP A 242 1.70 16.20 -3.74
N ASN A 243 0.55 16.07 -3.07
CA ASN A 243 0.50 15.82 -1.63
C ASN A 243 1.24 14.52 -1.26
N PHE A 244 1.08 13.47 -2.07
CA PHE A 244 1.78 12.21 -1.86
C PHE A 244 3.27 12.27 -2.19
N VAL A 245 3.66 13.09 -3.19
CA VAL A 245 5.07 13.35 -3.49
C VAL A 245 5.75 14.06 -2.32
N ILE A 246 5.10 15.11 -1.80
CA ILE A 246 5.59 15.86 -0.63
C ILE A 246 5.67 14.96 0.59
N TRP A 247 4.64 14.15 0.84
CA TRP A 247 4.64 13.18 1.94
C TRP A 247 5.81 12.18 1.82
N GLY A 248 6.05 11.64 0.62
CA GLY A 248 7.19 10.75 0.36
C GLY A 248 8.54 11.44 0.55
N PHE A 249 8.66 12.69 0.12
CA PHE A 249 9.85 13.51 0.34
C PHE A 249 10.12 13.75 1.83
N LEU A 250 9.11 14.13 2.61
CA LEU A 250 9.24 14.33 4.07
C LEU A 250 9.69 13.05 4.78
N HIS A 251 9.11 11.89 4.42
CA HIS A 251 9.55 10.60 4.96
C HIS A 251 10.95 10.18 4.51
N GLY A 252 11.42 10.64 3.35
CA GLY A 252 12.79 10.41 2.90
C GLY A 252 13.83 11.25 3.65
N ILE A 253 13.43 12.38 4.24
CA ILE A 253 14.29 13.23 5.09
C ILE A 253 14.43 12.67 6.51
N LEU A 254 13.34 12.13 7.07
CA LEU A 254 13.26 11.55 8.42
C LEU A 254 14.06 10.25 8.58
#